data_AF-A0A8B8FZN4-F1
#
_entry.id   AF-A0A8B8FZN4-F1
#
_cell.length_a   1.000
_cell.length_b   1.000
_cell.length_c   1.000
_cell.angle_alpha   90.00
_cell.angle_beta   90.00
_cell.angle_gamma   90.00
#
_symmetry.space_group_name_H-M   'P 1'
#
loop_
_entity.id
_entity.type
_entity.pdbx_description
1 polymer ?
#
loop_
_entity_poly.entity_id
_entity_poly.type
_entity_poly.pdbx_seq_one_letter_code
_entity_poly.pdbx_strand_id
1 'polypeptide(L)'
;MSFGENILRKYGWSQGKGLGKKENGIAAPVRASFKFDQTGIGYDTANAESYGDKWWTRTYNDASNRLDVKEKDGSIIFKSKKKREKKKKIKIEEVKMSFELSDEQLFQACGGITCHKAARHGFNMNGKLERLRKQDEQLSATFKNVKETSGINDKNN
;
A
#
# COMPACT_ATOMS: atom_id res chain seq x y z
N MET A 1 23.13 -14.49 -44.77
CA MET A 1 23.71 -13.95 -43.52
C MET A 1 23.20 -12.53 -43.34
N SER A 2 22.74 -12.20 -42.13
CA SER A 2 22.21 -10.87 -41.80
C SER A 2 23.35 -9.85 -41.64
N PHE A 3 23.11 -8.57 -41.96
CA PHE A 3 24.10 -7.50 -41.80
C PHE A 3 24.68 -7.44 -40.38
N GLY A 4 23.81 -7.54 -39.36
CA GLY A 4 24.24 -7.50 -37.95
C GLY A 4 25.10 -8.69 -37.54
N GLU A 5 24.78 -9.88 -38.07
CA GLU A 5 25.57 -11.09 -37.84
C GLU A 5 27.00 -10.94 -38.38
N ASN A 6 27.15 -10.33 -39.56
CA ASN A 6 28.44 -10.13 -40.20
C ASN A 6 29.34 -9.17 -39.41
N ILE A 7 28.76 -8.12 -38.82
CA ILE A 7 29.47 -7.19 -37.93
C ILE A 7 29.91 -7.92 -36.65
N LEU A 8 29.03 -8.68 -36.01
CA LEU A 8 29.35 -9.41 -34.79
C LEU A 8 30.52 -10.39 -35.01
N ARG A 9 30.47 -11.16 -36.11
CA ARG A 9 31.55 -12.09 -36.49
C ARG A 9 32.87 -11.37 -36.76
N LYS A 10 32.84 -10.20 -37.41
CA LYS A 10 34.04 -9.37 -37.65
C LYS A 10 34.75 -9.00 -36.34
N TYR A 11 33.99 -8.80 -35.27
CA TYR A 11 34.52 -8.47 -33.94
C TYR A 11 34.68 -9.67 -33.01
N GLY A 12 34.70 -10.90 -33.54
CA GLY A 12 35.07 -12.11 -32.80
C GLY A 12 33.91 -12.80 -32.08
N TRP A 13 32.66 -12.38 -32.30
CA TRP A 13 31.50 -13.13 -31.80
C TRP A 13 31.28 -14.41 -32.61
N SER A 14 30.94 -15.50 -31.93
CA SER A 14 30.64 -16.81 -32.53
C SER A 14 29.19 -17.22 -32.27
N GLN A 15 28.61 -17.94 -33.22
CA GLN A 15 27.20 -18.34 -33.16
C GLN A 15 26.92 -19.20 -31.92
N GLY A 16 25.90 -18.81 -31.15
CA GLY A 16 25.48 -19.51 -29.94
C GLY A 16 26.19 -19.07 -28.66
N LYS A 17 27.19 -18.20 -28.73
CA LYS A 17 27.86 -17.63 -27.55
C LYS A 17 27.22 -16.33 -27.09
N GLY A 18 27.25 -16.12 -25.77
CA GLY A 18 26.87 -14.85 -25.16
C GLY A 18 27.90 -13.76 -25.46
N LEU A 19 27.48 -12.49 -25.34
CA LEU A 19 28.41 -11.36 -25.44
C LEU A 19 29.25 -11.20 -24.16
N GLY A 20 30.38 -10.49 -24.25
CA GLY A 20 31.24 -10.16 -23.12
C GLY A 20 32.56 -10.94 -23.09
N LYS A 21 33.50 -10.50 -22.25
CA LYS A 21 34.89 -11.04 -22.19
C LYS A 21 34.96 -12.55 -21.92
N LYS A 22 34.00 -13.10 -21.18
CA LYS A 22 33.91 -14.53 -20.85
C LYS A 22 32.75 -15.23 -21.58
N GLU A 23 32.18 -14.60 -22.62
CA GLU A 23 31.04 -15.13 -23.38
C GLU A 23 29.79 -15.45 -22.52
N ASN A 24 29.66 -14.80 -21.36
CA ASN A 24 28.67 -15.10 -20.33
C ASN A 24 27.40 -14.22 -20.43
N GLY A 25 27.29 -13.39 -21.46
CA GLY A 25 26.10 -12.58 -21.72
C GLY A 25 24.91 -13.43 -22.16
N ILE A 26 23.72 -12.85 -22.10
CA ILE A 26 22.48 -13.53 -22.50
C ILE A 26 22.51 -13.73 -24.02
N ALA A 27 22.52 -14.99 -24.47
CA ALA A 27 22.51 -15.33 -25.89
C ALA A 27 21.10 -15.25 -26.50
N ALA A 28 20.07 -15.41 -25.68
CA ALA A 28 18.68 -15.28 -26.08
C ALA A 28 18.14 -13.87 -25.77
N PRO A 29 17.23 -13.31 -26.58
CA PRO A 29 16.61 -12.02 -26.27
C PRO A 29 15.74 -12.10 -25.01
N VAL A 30 15.76 -11.05 -24.20
CA VAL A 30 14.82 -10.90 -23.10
C VAL A 30 13.43 -10.71 -23.69
N ARG A 31 12.49 -11.56 -23.29
CA ARG A 31 11.12 -11.54 -23.80
C ARG A 31 10.21 -10.91 -22.76
N ALA A 32 9.53 -9.83 -23.13
CA ALA A 32 8.51 -9.23 -22.27
C ALA A 32 7.30 -10.17 -22.16
N SER A 33 6.78 -10.33 -20.96
CA SER A 33 5.48 -10.95 -20.73
C SER A 33 4.39 -9.90 -20.94
N PHE A 34 3.43 -10.18 -21.81
CA PHE A 34 2.26 -9.32 -21.98
C PHE A 34 1.19 -9.70 -20.97
N LYS A 35 0.60 -8.69 -20.33
CA LYS A 35 -0.51 -8.85 -19.39
C LYS A 35 -1.79 -8.36 -20.07
N PHE A 36 -2.74 -9.26 -20.28
CA PHE A 36 -4.03 -8.95 -20.92
C PHE A 36 -5.16 -8.74 -19.89
N ASP A 37 -4.92 -9.03 -18.62
CA ASP A 37 -5.94 -8.88 -17.57
C ASP A 37 -6.01 -7.44 -17.07
N GLN A 38 -7.20 -7.04 -16.62
CA GLN A 38 -7.43 -5.73 -15.99
C GLN A 38 -6.89 -5.62 -14.56
N THR A 39 -6.34 -6.70 -14.01
CA THR A 39 -5.84 -6.73 -12.63
C THR A 39 -4.62 -5.84 -12.45
N GLY A 40 -4.43 -5.25 -11.28
CA GLY A 40 -3.27 -4.41 -11.00
C GLY A 40 -1.98 -5.23 -10.91
N ILE A 41 -0.84 -4.55 -11.05
CA ILE A 41 0.45 -5.13 -10.64
C ILE A 41 0.39 -5.37 -9.13
N GLY A 42 0.71 -6.60 -8.68
CA GLY A 42 0.57 -7.01 -7.28
C GLY A 42 -0.81 -7.58 -6.91
N TYR A 43 -1.67 -7.84 -7.89
CA TYR A 43 -2.91 -8.59 -7.68
C TYR A 43 -2.60 -10.08 -7.57
N ASP A 44 -2.63 -10.60 -6.34
CA ASP A 44 -2.49 -12.03 -6.07
C ASP A 44 -3.86 -12.70 -6.23
N THR A 45 -4.01 -13.57 -7.24
CA THR A 45 -5.24 -14.37 -7.45
C THR A 45 -5.32 -15.54 -6.48
N ALA A 46 -4.20 -15.91 -5.87
CA ALA A 46 -4.14 -16.97 -4.89
C ALA A 46 -4.10 -16.33 -3.50
N ASN A 47 -4.93 -16.86 -2.61
CA ASN A 47 -4.84 -16.63 -1.16
C ASN A 47 -5.50 -15.35 -0.62
N ALA A 48 -6.81 -15.46 -0.35
CA ALA A 48 -7.41 -14.81 0.81
C ALA A 48 -6.71 -15.21 2.15
N GLU A 49 -5.88 -16.26 2.13
CA GLU A 49 -5.06 -16.75 3.25
C GLU A 49 -3.61 -16.21 3.28
N SER A 50 -3.08 -15.61 2.19
CA SER A 50 -1.71 -15.01 2.14
C SER A 50 -1.73 -13.52 2.47
N TYR A 51 -2.74 -13.10 3.22
CA TYR A 51 -2.57 -12.04 4.21
C TYR A 51 -1.56 -12.40 5.32
N GLY A 52 -0.80 -13.49 5.18
CA GLY A 52 0.35 -13.85 5.98
C GLY A 52 1.45 -12.80 5.88
N ASP A 53 1.65 -12.11 7.00
CA ASP A 53 2.64 -11.06 7.26
C ASP A 53 2.36 -9.69 6.63
N LYS A 54 1.19 -9.13 6.96
CA LYS A 54 1.09 -7.68 7.07
C LYS A 54 2.09 -7.22 8.14
N TRP A 55 2.92 -6.24 7.81
CA TRP A 55 3.97 -5.73 8.72
C TRP A 55 3.43 -5.31 10.10
N TRP A 56 2.15 -4.93 10.19
CA TRP A 56 1.48 -4.57 11.44
C TRP A 56 0.92 -5.77 12.21
N THR A 57 0.70 -6.94 11.60
CA THR A 57 0.11 -8.11 12.27
C THR A 57 1.00 -8.56 13.42
N ARG A 58 2.33 -8.57 13.21
CA ARG A 58 3.28 -8.92 14.26
C ARG A 58 3.27 -7.94 15.42
N THR A 59 3.23 -6.64 15.14
CA THR A 59 3.24 -5.60 16.19
C THR A 59 1.93 -5.54 16.95
N TYR A 60 0.80 -5.69 16.25
CA TYR A 60 -0.53 -5.80 16.86
C TYR A 60 -0.65 -7.05 17.73
N ASN A 61 -0.26 -8.22 17.22
CA ASN A 61 -0.32 -9.47 17.99
C ASN A 61 0.61 -9.43 19.21
N ASP A 62 1.82 -8.88 19.06
CA ASP A 62 2.75 -8.69 20.18
C ASP A 62 2.20 -7.69 21.22
N ALA A 63 1.54 -6.62 20.79
CA ALA A 63 0.88 -5.67 21.70
C ALA A 63 -0.31 -6.31 22.44
N SER A 64 -1.19 -7.01 21.72
CA SER A 64 -2.37 -7.67 22.29
C SER A 64 -2.00 -8.75 23.31
N ASN A 65 -0.98 -9.56 23.02
CA ASN A 65 -0.49 -10.60 23.94
C ASN A 65 0.13 -10.04 25.24
N ARG A 66 0.49 -8.76 25.27
CA ARG A 66 1.06 -8.09 26.46
C ARG A 66 0.00 -7.53 27.41
N LEU A 67 -1.27 -7.48 26.99
CA LEU A 67 -2.37 -7.00 27.83
C LEU A 67 -2.92 -8.16 28.69
N ASP A 68 -2.86 -7.99 30.01
CA ASP A 68 -3.52 -8.85 30.99
C ASP A 68 -4.78 -8.12 31.47
N VAL A 69 -5.95 -8.55 30.99
CA VAL A 69 -7.25 -7.98 31.36
C VAL A 69 -7.84 -8.84 32.46
N LYS A 70 -8.11 -8.23 33.62
CA LYS A 70 -8.79 -8.88 34.74
C LYS A 70 -10.02 -8.09 35.11
N GLU A 71 -11.13 -8.79 35.22
CA GLU A 71 -12.39 -8.25 35.71
C GLU A 71 -12.52 -8.57 37.20
N LYS A 72 -12.68 -7.54 38.02
CA LYS A 72 -13.06 -7.69 39.43
C LYS A 72 -14.14 -6.65 39.74
N ASP A 73 -15.25 -7.11 40.29
CA ASP A 73 -16.31 -6.29 40.87
C ASP A 73 -16.79 -5.14 39.96
N GLY A 74 -17.03 -5.43 38.67
CA GLY A 74 -17.51 -4.45 37.69
C GLY A 74 -16.50 -3.41 37.23
N SER A 75 -15.23 -3.52 37.62
CA SER A 75 -14.13 -2.64 37.19
C SER A 75 -13.08 -3.41 36.40
N ILE A 76 -12.77 -2.92 35.19
CA ILE A 76 -11.78 -3.53 34.30
C ILE A 76 -10.40 -2.94 34.63
N ILE A 77 -9.48 -3.77 35.15
CA ILE A 77 -8.12 -3.35 35.48
C ILE A 77 -7.16 -3.87 34.40
N PHE A 78 -6.49 -2.95 33.70
CA PHE A 78 -5.49 -3.27 32.69
C PHE A 78 -4.10 -3.39 33.31
N LYS A 79 -3.43 -4.53 33.14
CA LYS A 79 -2.02 -4.71 33.50
C LYS A 79 -1.21 -5.07 32.27
N SER A 80 -0.17 -4.30 31.98
CA SER A 80 0.77 -4.63 30.90
C SER A 80 1.91 -5.52 31.42
N LYS A 81 2.13 -6.68 30.80
CA LYS A 81 3.29 -7.54 31.09
C LYS A 81 4.55 -6.89 30.52
N LYS A 82 5.39 -6.30 31.38
CA LYS A 82 6.71 -5.76 30.96
C LYS A 82 7.66 -6.90 30.61
N LYS A 83 7.97 -7.08 29.32
CA LYS A 83 9.11 -7.89 28.88
C LYS A 83 10.41 -7.15 29.28
N ARG A 84 11.28 -7.80 30.05
CA ARG A 84 12.59 -7.26 30.45
C ARG A 84 13.51 -7.24 29.23
N GLU A 85 13.60 -6.11 28.56
CA GLU A 85 14.64 -5.85 27.55
C GLU A 85 15.73 -4.94 28.16
N LYS A 86 17.00 -5.31 27.98
CA LYS A 86 18.15 -4.50 28.42
C LYS A 86 18.19 -3.20 27.60
N LYS A 87 17.58 -2.13 28.11
CA LYS A 87 17.58 -0.81 27.45
C LYS A 87 18.91 -0.09 27.66
N LYS A 88 19.63 0.22 26.57
CA LYS A 88 20.60 1.34 26.56
C LYS A 88 19.80 2.63 26.77
N LYS A 89 20.18 3.42 27.77
CA LYS A 89 19.54 4.71 28.09
C LYS A 89 19.92 5.73 27.02
N ILE A 90 18.99 6.07 26.14
CA ILE A 90 19.04 7.32 25.38
C ILE A 90 18.14 8.29 26.15
N LYS A 91 18.71 9.41 26.61
CA LYS A 91 17.94 10.51 27.19
C LYS A 91 17.18 11.18 26.06
N ILE A 92 15.86 11.08 26.09
CA ILE A 92 14.96 11.90 25.27
C ILE A 92 14.27 12.79 26.28
N GLU A 93 14.55 14.08 26.21
CA GLU A 93 13.84 15.11 26.98
C GLU A 93 12.39 15.17 26.47
N GLU A 94 11.45 15.20 27.40
CA GLU A 94 10.01 15.18 27.12
C GLU A 94 9.61 16.46 26.37
N VAL A 95 9.50 16.38 25.05
CA VAL A 95 8.84 17.43 24.28
C VAL A 95 7.33 17.19 24.38
N LYS A 96 6.69 17.97 25.26
CA LYS A 96 5.23 18.07 25.38
C LYS A 96 4.67 18.83 24.17
N MET A 97 4.58 18.17 23.01
CA MET A 97 3.85 18.69 21.84
C MET A 97 2.47 18.07 21.78
N SER A 98 1.54 18.62 22.56
CA SER A 98 0.11 18.53 22.28
C SER A 98 -0.31 19.88 21.72
N PHE A 99 -0.07 20.10 20.43
CA PHE A 99 -0.74 21.18 19.70
C PHE A 99 -1.86 20.50 18.92
N GLU A 100 -3.10 20.76 19.32
CA GLU A 100 -4.29 20.39 18.56
C GLU A 100 -4.35 21.29 17.31
N LEU A 101 -3.45 21.06 16.35
CA LEU A 101 -3.62 21.62 15.01
C LEU A 101 -4.75 20.83 14.35
N SER A 102 -5.77 21.52 13.85
CA SER A 102 -6.76 20.85 13.01
C SER A 102 -6.10 20.34 11.73
N ASP A 103 -6.68 19.30 11.14
CA ASP A 103 -6.17 18.70 9.90
C ASP A 103 -6.03 19.76 8.78
N GLU A 104 -6.95 20.72 8.68
CA GLU A 104 -6.83 21.86 7.76
C GLU A 104 -5.58 22.72 8.00
N GLN A 105 -5.29 23.06 9.26
CA GLN A 105 -4.13 23.88 9.61
C GLN A 105 -2.82 23.13 9.35
N LEU A 106 -2.81 21.83 9.64
CA LEU A 106 -1.67 20.97 9.35
C LEU A 106 -1.44 20.81 7.84
N PHE A 107 -2.52 20.70 7.07
CA PHE A 107 -2.46 20.62 5.60
C PHE A 107 -1.93 21.90 4.97
N GLN A 108 -2.37 23.07 5.45
CA GLN A 108 -1.85 24.37 5.03
C GLN A 108 -0.37 24.55 5.40
N ALA A 109 0.04 24.16 6.62
CA ALA A 109 1.43 24.21 7.04
C ALA A 109 2.35 23.34 6.16
N CYS A 110 1.81 22.25 5.62
CA CYS A 110 2.50 21.38 4.66
C CYS A 110 2.44 21.90 3.20
N GLY A 111 2.01 23.15 2.98
CA GLY A 111 1.90 23.77 1.66
C GLY A 111 0.82 23.15 0.77
N GLY A 112 -0.17 22.48 1.35
CA GLY A 112 -1.23 21.76 0.61
C GLY A 112 -0.74 20.50 -0.11
N ILE A 113 0.46 20.01 0.21
CA ILE A 113 1.05 18.84 -0.44
C ILE A 113 0.66 17.58 0.34
N THR A 114 -0.03 16.67 -0.33
CA THR A 114 -0.33 15.33 0.18
C THR A 114 0.92 14.45 0.17
N CYS A 115 1.13 13.61 1.19
CA CYS A 115 2.36 12.84 1.43
C CYS A 115 2.74 11.76 0.39
N HIS A 116 2.25 11.82 -0.86
CA HIS A 116 2.64 10.90 -1.93
C HIS A 116 3.72 11.49 -2.85
N LYS A 117 4.61 10.62 -3.35
CA LYS A 117 5.78 11.03 -4.17
C LYS A 117 5.41 11.88 -5.38
N ALA A 118 4.26 11.62 -6.01
CA ALA A 118 3.81 12.35 -7.19
C ALA A 118 3.31 13.78 -6.88
N ALA A 119 2.84 14.06 -5.66
CA ALA A 119 2.37 15.39 -5.26
C ALA A 119 3.49 16.44 -5.32
N ARG A 120 4.73 16.01 -5.03
CA ARG A 120 5.94 16.86 -5.15
C ARG A 120 6.17 17.39 -6.55
N HIS A 121 5.65 16.70 -7.56
CA HIS A 121 5.76 17.06 -8.97
C HIS A 121 4.46 17.67 -9.51
N GLY A 122 3.54 18.11 -8.64
CA GLY A 122 2.27 18.74 -9.03
C GLY A 122 1.22 17.77 -9.59
N PHE A 123 1.48 16.45 -9.57
CA PHE A 123 0.53 15.47 -10.06
C PHE A 123 -0.44 15.09 -8.93
N ASN A 124 -1.68 15.54 -9.09
CA ASN A 124 -2.77 15.19 -8.19
C ASN A 124 -3.49 13.92 -8.66
N MET A 125 -4.09 13.16 -7.75
CA MET A 125 -4.74 11.87 -8.06
C MET A 125 -6.11 12.01 -8.78
N ASN A 126 -6.23 12.91 -9.75
CA ASN A 126 -7.49 13.25 -10.41
C ASN A 126 -8.20 12.02 -10.98
N GLY A 127 -7.47 11.09 -11.61
CA GLY A 127 -8.06 9.86 -12.14
C GLY A 127 -8.60 8.90 -11.08
N LYS A 128 -8.00 8.86 -9.87
CA LYS A 128 -8.53 8.06 -8.76
C LYS A 128 -9.78 8.73 -8.16
N LEU A 129 -9.74 10.05 -7.99
CA LEU A 129 -10.86 10.84 -7.48
C LEU A 129 -12.09 10.73 -8.39
N GLU A 130 -11.89 10.75 -9.71
CA GLU A 130 -12.98 10.61 -10.67
C GLU A 130 -13.66 9.23 -10.59
N ARG A 131 -12.88 8.17 -10.35
CA ARG A 131 -13.45 6.83 -10.15
C ARG A 131 -14.24 6.73 -8.85
N LEU A 132 -13.75 7.33 -7.76
CA LEU A 132 -14.46 7.38 -6.49
C LEU A 132 -15.78 8.15 -6.62
N ARG A 133 -15.78 9.32 -7.27
CA ARG A 133 -17.00 10.10 -7.52
C ARG A 133 -18.06 9.30 -8.27
N LYS A 134 -17.66 8.59 -9.34
CA LYS A 134 -18.59 7.73 -10.08
C LYS A 134 -19.15 6.60 -9.21
N GLN A 135 -18.34 6.01 -8.34
CA GLN A 135 -18.82 4.98 -7.40
C GLN A 135 -19.81 5.57 -6.37
N ASP A 136 -19.52 6.76 -5.83
CA ASP A 136 -20.40 7.44 -4.87
C ASP A 136 -21.74 7.83 -5.52
N GLU A 137 -21.72 8.34 -6.75
CA GLU A 137 -22.92 8.63 -7.54
C GLU A 137 -23.75 7.37 -7.78
N GLN A 138 -23.11 6.28 -8.22
CA GLN A 138 -23.77 5.00 -8.45
C GLN A 138 -24.39 4.46 -7.16
N LEU A 139 -23.66 4.47 -6.05
CA LEU A 139 -24.18 4.07 -4.74
C LEU A 139 -25.38 4.93 -4.34
N SER A 140 -25.27 6.26 -4.47
CA SER A 140 -26.37 7.17 -4.14
C SER A 140 -27.62 6.90 -4.98
N ALA A 141 -27.46 6.57 -6.27
CA ALA A 141 -28.55 6.21 -7.16
C ALA A 141 -29.16 4.85 -6.76
N THR A 142 -28.33 3.87 -6.40
CA THR A 142 -28.80 2.59 -5.87
C THR A 142 -29.59 2.78 -4.58
N PHE A 143 -29.10 3.59 -3.63
CA PHE A 143 -29.82 3.88 -2.39
C PHE A 143 -31.16 4.59 -2.63
N LYS A 144 -31.24 5.53 -3.58
CA LYS A 144 -32.50 6.18 -3.97
C LYS A 144 -33.48 5.19 -4.59
N ASN A 145 -33.02 4.36 -5.53
CA ASN A 145 -33.85 3.33 -6.16
C ASN A 145 -34.34 2.28 -5.16
N VAL A 146 -33.50 1.88 -4.19
CA VAL A 146 -33.91 0.97 -3.12
C VAL A 146 -34.98 1.61 -2.23
N LYS A 147 -34.86 2.91 -1.92
CA LYS A 147 -35.86 3.65 -1.14
C LYS A 147 -37.21 3.77 -1.88
N GLU A 148 -37.18 3.99 -3.19
CA GLU A 148 -38.39 4.06 -4.04
C GLU A 148 -39.05 2.68 -4.25
N THR A 149 -38.25 1.63 -4.45
CA THR A 149 -38.76 0.26 -4.70
C THR A 149 -39.24 -0.46 -3.44
N SER A 150 -38.73 -0.09 -2.27
CA SER A 150 -39.16 -0.67 -0.98
C SER A 150 -40.38 -0.01 -0.36
N GLY A 151 -40.94 1.05 -0.98
CA GLY A 151 -42.22 1.63 -0.56
C GLY A 151 -42.29 2.05 0.91
N ILE A 152 -41.15 2.36 1.54
CA ILE A 152 -41.16 2.95 2.88
C ILE A 152 -41.41 4.45 2.69
N ASN A 153 -42.69 4.79 2.62
CA ASN A 153 -43.14 6.14 2.88
C ASN A 153 -42.70 6.50 4.31
N ASP A 154 -41.70 7.38 4.42
CA ASP A 154 -41.44 8.11 5.65
C ASP A 154 -42.65 9.01 5.92
N LYS A 155 -43.73 8.42 6.45
CA LYS A 155 -44.71 9.18 7.22
C LYS A 155 -44.02 9.52 8.54
N ASN A 156 -43.52 10.74 8.67
CA ASN A 156 -43.73 11.58 9.84
C ASN A 156 -43.22 13.00 9.61
N ASN A 157 -44.21 13.90 9.61
CA ASN A 157 -44.23 15.28 10.09
C ASN A 157 -42.93 15.89 10.62
#